data_AF-A0A150RL34-F1
#
_entry.id   AF-A0A150RL34-F1
#
_cell.length_a   1.000
_cell.length_b   1.000
_cell.length_c   1.000
_cell.angle_alpha   90.00
_cell.angle_beta   90.00
_cell.angle_gamma   90.00
#
_symmetry.space_group_name_H-M   'P 1'
#
loop_
_entity.id
_entity.type
_entity.pdbx_description
1 polymer ?
#
loop_
_entity_poly.entity_id
_entity_poly.type
_entity_poly.pdbx_seq_one_letter_code
_entity_poly.pdbx_strand_id
1 'polypeptide(L)'
;MGNPGAPGQGQPGQVWQLREFKIAKTSHGSTGANRLTFKPVTVKENPFGGLFSTTFDQSDFRYTWFMDDFLESVDKLTTLSGDINDIQLKNSREALYNAGQSTVDNSNDYLNQLLPEFNLDLRDRIQAELVRLGRDSVFTPADVANRATTQSCAGCHQLSAGDSLGNNVTWPVEDTALRFVHVREDGELSTALTDFFLPHREGVLEDFLAAHADGNTCSTPTTSAALAVESDEAVPTLGGATTH
;
A
#
# COMPACT_ATOMS: atom_id res chain seq x y z
N MET A 1 3.00 -34.89 -2.62
CA MET A 1 1.99 -34.50 -1.60
C MET A 1 1.61 -33.07 -1.93
N GLY A 2 0.47 -32.89 -2.60
CA GLY A 2 0.03 -31.59 -3.10
C GLY A 2 -0.40 -30.69 -1.96
N ASN A 3 0.04 -29.43 -1.99
CA ASN A 3 -0.38 -28.38 -1.08
C ASN A 3 -1.85 -28.04 -1.39
N PRO A 4 -2.80 -28.21 -0.45
CA PRO A 4 -4.22 -27.91 -0.69
C PRO A 4 -4.55 -26.40 -0.65
N GLY A 5 -3.55 -25.53 -0.81
CA GLY A 5 -3.68 -24.07 -0.70
C GLY A 5 -3.25 -23.28 -1.94
N ALA A 6 -3.25 -23.88 -3.12
CA ALA A 6 -3.08 -23.15 -4.38
C ALA A 6 -4.24 -22.13 -4.57
N PRO A 7 -3.98 -20.96 -5.18
CA PRO A 7 -4.88 -19.81 -5.17
C PRO A 7 -6.19 -20.15 -5.90
N GLY A 8 -7.27 -20.15 -5.14
CA GLY A 8 -8.60 -20.62 -5.57
C GLY A 8 -9.27 -21.53 -4.56
N GLN A 9 -8.52 -22.10 -3.60
CA GLN A 9 -9.07 -22.86 -2.47
C GLN A 9 -8.66 -22.26 -1.13
N GLY A 10 -9.11 -21.02 -0.87
CA GLY A 10 -9.34 -20.65 0.52
C GLY A 10 -10.37 -21.64 1.09
N GLN A 11 -10.11 -22.21 2.27
CA GLN A 11 -11.16 -22.89 3.01
C GLN A 11 -12.37 -21.94 3.07
N PRO A 12 -13.61 -22.41 2.82
CA PRO A 12 -14.78 -21.53 2.90
C PRO A 12 -14.76 -20.78 4.24
N GLY A 13 -14.58 -19.45 4.19
CA GLY A 13 -14.48 -18.59 5.38
C GLY A 13 -13.08 -18.16 5.84
N GLN A 14 -11.98 -18.52 5.16
CA GLN A 14 -10.67 -17.92 5.43
C GLN A 14 -10.42 -16.69 4.56
N VAL A 15 -10.24 -15.54 5.22
CA VAL A 15 -9.88 -14.27 4.58
C VAL A 15 -8.35 -14.16 4.49
N TRP A 16 -7.83 -13.75 3.34
CA TRP A 16 -6.39 -13.55 3.16
C TRP A 16 -5.89 -12.38 4.01
N GLN A 17 -4.74 -12.59 4.63
CA GLN A 17 -4.06 -11.65 5.51
C GLN A 17 -2.63 -11.44 4.99
N LEU A 18 -2.42 -10.37 4.23
CA LEU A 18 -1.11 -10.04 3.68
C LEU A 18 -0.27 -9.39 4.78
N ARG A 19 0.90 -9.94 5.05
CA ARG A 19 1.82 -9.50 6.11
C ARG A 19 3.23 -9.42 5.57
N GLU A 20 4.01 -8.49 6.10
CA GLU A 20 5.41 -8.35 5.78
C GLU A 20 6.29 -8.82 6.96
N PHE A 21 7.35 -9.54 6.63
CA PHE A 21 8.35 -9.98 7.59
C PHE A 21 9.74 -9.66 7.06
N LYS A 22 10.61 -9.16 7.94
CA LYS A 22 12.04 -9.02 7.67
C LYS A 22 12.81 -10.11 8.39
N ILE A 23 13.98 -10.46 7.86
CA ILE A 23 14.92 -11.37 8.54
C ILE A 23 15.90 -10.50 9.32
N ALA A 24 15.88 -10.62 10.65
CA ALA A 24 16.80 -9.93 11.55
C ALA A 24 17.86 -10.90 12.08
N LYS A 25 19.08 -10.40 12.25
CA LYS A 25 20.18 -11.13 12.89
C LYS A 25 20.26 -10.69 14.35
N THR A 26 19.81 -11.53 15.26
CA THR A 26 19.81 -11.26 16.69
C THR A 26 20.96 -12.01 17.37
N SER A 27 21.59 -11.37 18.36
CA SER A 27 22.58 -12.04 19.22
C SER A 27 21.87 -12.56 20.46
N HIS A 28 21.90 -13.87 20.70
CA HIS A 28 21.27 -14.46 21.88
C HIS A 28 22.33 -14.97 22.88
N GLY A 29 22.19 -14.57 24.15
CA GLY A 29 22.95 -15.08 25.28
C GLY A 29 24.37 -14.52 25.44
N SER A 30 25.00 -14.83 26.57
CA SER A 30 26.37 -14.41 26.93
C SER A 30 27.47 -14.94 26.01
N THR A 31 27.15 -15.85 25.10
CA THR A 31 28.05 -16.45 24.11
C THR A 31 28.01 -15.74 22.74
N GLY A 32 27.10 -14.77 22.53
CA GLY A 32 27.04 -13.97 21.29
C GLY A 32 26.70 -14.76 20.03
N ALA A 33 26.04 -15.91 20.15
CA ALA A 33 25.66 -16.70 18.98
C ALA A 33 24.62 -15.95 18.13
N ASN A 34 24.95 -15.74 16.86
CA ASN A 34 24.07 -15.09 15.90
C ASN A 34 22.93 -16.03 15.50
N ARG A 35 21.69 -15.57 15.62
CA ARG A 35 20.49 -16.26 15.13
C ARG A 35 19.77 -15.40 14.10
N LEU A 36 19.20 -16.03 13.09
CA LEU A 36 18.26 -15.38 12.19
C LEU A 36 16.83 -15.56 12.74
N THR A 37 16.08 -14.47 12.80
CA THR A 37 14.71 -14.43 13.29
C THR A 37 13.81 -13.70 12.31
N PHE A 38 12.58 -14.18 12.12
CA PHE A 38 11.55 -13.41 11.43
C PHE A 38 11.07 -12.29 12.35
N LYS A 39 11.16 -11.05 11.88
CA LYS A 39 10.68 -9.84 12.54
C LYS A 39 9.47 -9.34 11.76
N PRO A 40 8.24 -9.41 12.31
CA PRO A 40 7.09 -8.77 11.69
C PRO A 40 7.34 -7.27 11.56
N VAL A 41 6.93 -6.70 10.43
CA VAL A 41 6.97 -5.26 10.20
C VAL A 41 5.62 -4.78 9.70
N THR A 42 5.39 -3.48 9.75
CA THR A 42 4.21 -2.90 9.10
C THR A 42 4.31 -3.11 7.60
N VAL A 43 3.16 -3.34 6.99
CA VAL A 43 3.01 -3.29 5.55
C VAL A 43 3.12 -1.83 5.14
N LYS A 44 4.09 -1.49 4.29
CA LYS A 44 4.29 -0.11 3.84
C LYS A 44 3.16 0.33 2.91
N GLU A 45 2.90 1.64 2.87
CA GLU A 45 1.85 2.25 2.04
C GLU A 45 0.45 1.64 2.27
N ASN A 46 0.21 1.15 3.50
CA ASN A 46 -1.01 0.44 3.88
C ASN A 46 -1.53 1.01 5.20
N PRO A 47 -2.07 2.25 5.20
CA PRO A 47 -2.67 2.82 6.39
C PRO A 47 -3.77 1.90 6.94
N PHE A 48 -3.88 1.85 8.27
CA PHE A 48 -4.92 1.07 8.93
C PHE A 48 -6.30 1.62 8.56
N GLY A 49 -7.13 0.79 7.93
CA GLY A 49 -8.43 1.23 7.41
C GLY A 49 -9.35 1.84 8.46
N GLY A 50 -9.23 1.41 9.73
CA GLY A 50 -9.96 2.02 10.84
C GLY A 50 -9.71 3.53 10.98
N LEU A 51 -8.53 4.05 10.59
CA LEU A 51 -8.25 5.49 10.64
C LEU A 51 -9.14 6.31 9.68
N PHE A 52 -9.71 5.70 8.65
CA PHE A 52 -10.67 6.34 7.76
C PHE A 52 -12.08 6.39 8.35
N SER A 53 -12.33 5.69 9.47
CA SER A 53 -13.65 5.51 10.07
C SER A 53 -13.72 6.12 11.48
N THR A 54 -14.85 6.73 11.82
CA THR A 54 -15.11 7.24 13.19
C THR A 54 -15.28 6.15 14.23
N THR A 55 -15.29 4.87 13.82
CA THR A 55 -15.31 3.70 14.70
C THR A 55 -13.96 3.44 15.37
N PHE A 56 -12.88 4.03 14.87
CA PHE A 56 -11.58 4.03 15.53
C PHE A 56 -11.58 4.93 16.78
N ASP A 57 -10.68 4.65 17.72
CA ASP A 57 -10.56 5.43 18.94
C ASP A 57 -10.13 6.88 18.63
N GLN A 58 -11.10 7.80 18.70
CA GLN A 58 -10.87 9.22 18.42
C GLN A 58 -10.00 9.91 19.47
N SER A 59 -9.74 9.28 20.62
CA SER A 59 -8.80 9.78 21.63
C SER A 59 -7.34 9.43 21.32
N ASP A 60 -7.09 8.48 20.41
CA ASP A 60 -5.77 8.19 19.90
C ASP A 60 -5.31 9.33 18.97
N PHE A 61 -4.15 9.91 19.26
CA PHE A 61 -3.60 11.04 18.50
C PHE A 61 -3.47 10.75 17.00
N ARG A 62 -3.26 9.48 16.62
CA ARG A 62 -3.12 9.06 15.23
C ARG A 62 -4.40 9.28 14.45
N TYR A 63 -5.58 9.21 15.08
CA TYR A 63 -6.84 9.51 14.39
C TYR A 63 -6.86 10.94 13.88
N THR A 64 -6.65 11.91 14.78
CA THR A 64 -6.71 13.32 14.41
C THR A 64 -5.58 13.71 13.45
N TRP A 65 -4.36 13.22 13.69
CA TRP A 65 -3.24 13.51 12.79
C TRP A 65 -3.40 12.87 11.41
N PHE A 66 -3.97 11.66 11.33
CA PHE A 66 -4.25 11.02 10.05
C PHE A 66 -5.22 11.85 9.19
N MET A 67 -6.26 12.43 9.80
CA MET A 67 -7.25 13.25 9.08
C MET A 67 -6.60 14.43 8.35
N ASP A 68 -5.57 15.03 8.94
CA ASP A 68 -4.83 16.15 8.34
C ASP A 68 -3.74 15.66 7.38
N ASP A 69 -2.95 14.67 7.79
CA ASP A 69 -1.83 14.16 6.99
C ASP A 69 -2.30 13.43 5.72
N PHE A 70 -3.48 12.80 5.74
CA PHE A 70 -4.04 12.16 4.55
C PHE A 70 -4.33 13.18 3.44
N LEU A 71 -4.62 14.43 3.78
CA LEU A 71 -4.85 15.49 2.78
C LEU A 71 -3.59 15.79 1.95
N GLU A 72 -2.39 15.56 2.52
CA GLU A 72 -1.12 15.67 1.78
C GLU A 72 -1.05 14.67 0.62
N SER A 73 -1.73 13.53 0.74
CA SER A 73 -1.79 12.50 -0.30
C SER A 73 -2.76 12.84 -1.43
N VAL A 74 -3.75 13.73 -1.22
CA VAL A 74 -4.82 13.97 -2.20
C VAL A 74 -4.27 14.47 -3.54
N ASP A 75 -3.25 15.33 -3.55
CA ASP A 75 -2.58 15.78 -4.79
C ASP A 75 -1.99 14.61 -5.58
N LYS A 76 -1.32 13.66 -4.90
CA LYS A 76 -0.65 12.52 -5.53
C LYS A 76 -1.58 11.38 -5.87
N LEU A 77 -2.69 11.26 -5.17
CA LEU A 77 -3.76 10.34 -5.53
C LEU A 77 -4.51 10.86 -6.75
N THR A 78 -4.76 12.16 -6.87
CA THR A 78 -5.60 12.72 -7.94
C THR A 78 -4.82 13.32 -9.11
N THR A 79 -3.75 12.64 -9.54
CA THR A 79 -3.05 13.03 -10.77
C THR A 79 -4.04 13.07 -11.94
N LEU A 80 -3.92 14.12 -12.78
CA LEU A 80 -4.74 14.27 -13.99
C LEU A 80 -4.28 13.35 -15.13
N SER A 81 -3.22 12.58 -14.90
CA SER A 81 -2.78 11.52 -15.79
C SER A 81 -3.86 10.45 -15.92
N GLY A 82 -3.92 9.85 -17.10
CA GLY A 82 -4.70 8.63 -17.33
C GLY A 82 -3.92 7.36 -16.94
N ASP A 83 -2.64 7.48 -16.57
CA ASP A 83 -1.78 6.36 -16.22
C ASP A 83 -1.94 5.98 -14.74
N ILE A 84 -2.24 4.72 -14.46
CA ILE A 84 -2.36 4.19 -13.10
C ILE A 84 -1.02 4.19 -12.35
N ASN A 85 0.11 4.19 -13.07
CA ASN A 85 1.44 4.22 -12.48
C ASN A 85 1.77 5.55 -11.79
N ASP A 86 1.03 6.62 -12.10
CA ASP A 86 1.24 7.94 -11.51
C ASP A 86 0.52 8.11 -10.15
N ILE A 87 -0.34 7.17 -9.77
CA ILE A 87 -1.10 7.22 -8.52
C ILE A 87 -0.19 6.83 -7.36
N GLN A 88 -0.11 7.69 -6.33
CA GLN A 88 0.73 7.44 -5.16
C GLN A 88 0.03 7.82 -3.86
N LEU A 89 0.15 6.96 -2.84
CA LEU A 89 -0.28 7.23 -1.47
C LEU A 89 0.93 7.63 -0.63
N LYS A 90 1.16 8.93 -0.50
CA LYS A 90 2.30 9.48 0.27
C LYS A 90 1.88 10.63 1.16
N ASN A 91 2.32 10.59 2.42
CA ASN A 91 2.18 11.66 3.40
C ASN A 91 3.41 11.69 4.32
N SER A 92 3.58 12.79 5.03
CA SER A 92 4.76 13.09 5.84
C SER A 92 4.98 12.14 7.02
N ARG A 93 3.95 11.40 7.46
CA ARG A 93 4.01 10.52 8.65
C ARG A 93 3.49 9.10 8.40
N GLU A 94 3.65 8.56 7.18
CA GLU A 94 3.06 7.26 6.78
C GLU A 94 3.35 6.12 7.77
N ALA A 95 4.55 6.12 8.37
CA ALA A 95 4.99 5.07 9.27
C ALA A 95 4.13 4.95 10.55
N LEU A 96 3.45 6.03 10.97
CA LEU A 96 2.55 6.03 12.13
C LEU A 96 1.21 5.34 11.83
N TYR A 97 0.83 5.27 10.55
CA TYR A 97 -0.50 4.85 10.12
C TYR A 97 -0.51 3.44 9.54
N ASN A 98 0.64 2.96 9.07
CA ASN A 98 0.77 1.65 8.45
C ASN A 98 0.33 0.50 9.38
N ALA A 99 -0.49 -0.40 8.85
CA ALA A 99 -0.99 -1.55 9.58
C ALA A 99 -0.01 -2.73 9.57
N GLY A 100 -0.11 -3.60 10.58
CA GLY A 100 0.69 -4.84 10.65
C GLY A 100 0.21 -5.93 9.68
N GLN A 101 -0.89 -5.68 8.97
CA GLN A 101 -1.48 -6.58 7.98
C GLN A 101 -2.36 -5.79 7.00
N SER A 102 -2.60 -6.36 5.83
CA SER A 102 -3.62 -5.93 4.87
C SER A 102 -4.58 -7.08 4.64
N THR A 103 -5.81 -6.95 5.13
CA THR A 103 -6.82 -8.00 5.03
C THR A 103 -7.59 -7.87 3.72
N VAL A 104 -7.86 -8.97 3.02
CA VAL A 104 -8.71 -8.92 1.83
C VAL A 104 -10.19 -8.98 2.21
N ASP A 105 -10.66 -7.94 2.89
CA ASP A 105 -12.06 -7.69 3.22
C ASP A 105 -12.34 -6.18 3.32
N ASN A 106 -13.56 -5.84 3.74
CA ASN A 106 -14.01 -4.45 3.83
C ASN A 106 -13.22 -3.61 4.85
N SER A 107 -12.41 -4.19 5.73
CA SER A 107 -11.61 -3.43 6.70
C SER A 107 -10.42 -2.69 6.07
N ASN A 108 -9.95 -3.16 4.91
CA ASN A 108 -8.90 -2.50 4.11
C ASN A 108 -9.43 -1.86 2.83
N ASP A 109 -10.74 -1.94 2.58
CA ASP A 109 -11.40 -1.15 1.55
C ASP A 109 -11.68 0.25 2.10
N TYR A 110 -10.83 1.22 1.74
CA TYR A 110 -10.91 2.57 2.28
C TYR A 110 -12.16 3.33 1.82
N LEU A 111 -12.77 2.97 0.68
CA LEU A 111 -14.04 3.57 0.28
C LEU A 111 -15.15 3.12 1.23
N ASN A 112 -15.20 1.83 1.56
CA ASN A 112 -16.13 1.31 2.56
C ASN A 112 -15.91 1.98 3.93
N GLN A 113 -14.67 2.24 4.33
CA GLN A 113 -14.38 2.94 5.59
C GLN A 113 -14.71 4.44 5.55
N LEU A 114 -14.76 5.06 4.36
CA LEU A 114 -15.06 6.48 4.13
C LEU A 114 -16.54 6.75 3.76
N LEU A 115 -17.42 5.74 3.81
CA LEU A 115 -18.85 6.00 3.56
C LEU A 115 -19.38 7.05 4.56
N PRO A 116 -20.37 7.89 4.18
CA PRO A 116 -20.83 9.00 5.01
C PRO A 116 -21.25 8.60 6.43
N GLU A 117 -21.81 7.39 6.59
CA GLU A 117 -22.17 6.81 7.89
C GLU A 117 -20.97 6.49 8.79
N PHE A 118 -19.77 6.37 8.21
CA PHE A 118 -18.54 6.06 8.93
C PHE A 118 -17.63 7.26 9.12
N ASN A 119 -17.48 8.16 8.16
CA ASN A 119 -16.65 9.37 8.34
C ASN A 119 -16.99 10.50 7.38
N LEU A 120 -18.05 11.25 7.69
CA LEU A 120 -18.44 12.43 6.92
C LEU A 120 -17.40 13.56 6.99
N ASP A 121 -16.70 13.74 8.12
CA ASP A 121 -15.71 14.81 8.29
C ASP A 121 -14.51 14.64 7.34
N LEU A 122 -13.92 13.44 7.28
CA LEU A 122 -12.79 13.18 6.36
C LEU A 122 -13.22 13.34 4.90
N ARG A 123 -14.42 12.86 4.58
CA ARG A 123 -15.00 12.99 3.24
C ARG A 123 -15.14 14.46 2.82
N ASP A 124 -15.66 15.30 3.71
CA ASP A 124 -15.83 16.73 3.45
C ASP A 124 -14.48 17.46 3.34
N ARG A 125 -13.49 17.07 4.17
CA ARG A 125 -12.12 17.60 4.06
C ARG A 125 -11.45 17.22 2.74
N ILE A 126 -11.60 15.97 2.29
CA ILE A 126 -11.12 15.54 0.98
C ILE A 126 -11.82 16.34 -0.12
N GLN A 127 -13.13 16.54 -0.04
CA GLN A 127 -13.87 17.35 -1.02
C GLN A 127 -13.37 18.80 -1.06
N ALA A 128 -13.12 19.41 0.10
CA ALA A 128 -12.56 20.75 0.18
C ALA A 128 -11.14 20.82 -0.42
N GLU A 129 -10.33 19.79 -0.21
CA GLU A 129 -8.99 19.68 -0.78
C GLU A 129 -9.02 19.52 -2.31
N LEU A 130 -9.96 18.73 -2.83
CA LEU A 130 -10.20 18.63 -4.28
C LEU A 130 -10.60 19.99 -4.88
N VAL A 131 -11.46 20.76 -4.21
CA VAL A 131 -11.80 22.13 -4.64
C VAL A 131 -10.57 23.04 -4.59
N ARG A 132 -9.77 22.96 -3.53
CA ARG A 132 -8.52 23.74 -3.38
C ARG A 132 -7.53 23.46 -4.51
N LEU A 133 -7.45 22.20 -4.95
CA LEU A 133 -6.61 21.75 -6.07
C LEU A 133 -7.24 22.02 -7.45
N GLY A 134 -8.51 22.45 -7.52
CA GLY A 134 -9.26 22.65 -8.76
C GLY A 134 -9.61 21.34 -9.49
N ARG A 135 -9.85 20.26 -8.73
CA ARG A 135 -10.01 18.87 -9.21
C ARG A 135 -11.37 18.26 -8.91
N ASP A 136 -12.26 18.99 -8.26
CA ASP A 136 -13.60 18.57 -7.84
C ASP A 136 -14.57 18.28 -8.99
N SER A 137 -14.27 18.75 -10.20
CA SER A 137 -15.01 18.40 -11.42
C SER A 137 -14.57 17.08 -12.07
N VAL A 138 -13.42 16.53 -11.65
CA VAL A 138 -12.79 15.33 -12.24
C VAL A 138 -12.79 14.17 -11.25
N PHE A 139 -12.65 14.47 -9.96
CA PHE A 139 -12.54 13.50 -8.88
C PHE A 139 -13.53 13.78 -7.77
N THR A 140 -13.95 12.71 -7.11
CA THR A 140 -14.75 12.72 -5.90
C THR A 140 -13.95 12.15 -4.71
N PRO A 141 -14.39 12.36 -3.45
CA PRO A 141 -13.78 11.70 -2.31
C PRO A 141 -13.78 10.17 -2.42
N ALA A 142 -14.75 9.59 -3.12
CA ALA A 142 -14.79 8.15 -3.37
C ALA A 142 -13.65 7.69 -4.30
N ASP A 143 -13.34 8.48 -5.34
CA ASP A 143 -12.20 8.19 -6.23
C ASP A 143 -10.87 8.29 -5.46
N VAL A 144 -10.73 9.26 -4.56
CA VAL A 144 -9.55 9.36 -3.68
C VAL A 144 -9.39 8.12 -2.81
N ALA A 145 -10.48 7.64 -2.21
CA ALA A 145 -10.45 6.43 -1.39
C ALA A 145 -10.11 5.18 -2.22
N ASN A 146 -10.73 5.00 -3.38
CA ASN A 146 -10.42 3.88 -4.29
C ASN A 146 -8.96 3.92 -4.74
N ARG A 147 -8.45 5.10 -5.13
CA ARG A 147 -7.04 5.28 -5.47
C ARG A 147 -6.10 5.04 -4.30
N ALA A 148 -6.50 5.33 -3.07
CA ALA A 148 -5.71 4.97 -1.90
C ALA A 148 -5.75 3.45 -1.66
N THR A 149 -6.90 2.81 -1.86
CA THR A 149 -7.05 1.35 -1.71
C THR A 149 -6.10 0.63 -2.66
N THR A 150 -5.95 1.07 -3.92
CA THR A 150 -5.05 0.43 -4.90
C THR A 150 -3.59 0.41 -4.47
N GLN A 151 -3.17 1.31 -3.58
CA GLN A 151 -1.79 1.37 -3.07
C GLN A 151 -1.56 0.42 -1.89
N SER A 152 -2.63 -0.09 -1.28
CA SER A 152 -2.54 -1.09 -0.23
C SER A 152 -2.30 -2.49 -0.79
N CYS A 153 -1.71 -3.39 0.00
CA CYS A 153 -1.53 -4.77 -0.43
C CYS A 153 -2.86 -5.45 -0.78
N ALA A 154 -3.91 -5.29 0.04
CA ALA A 154 -5.22 -5.86 -0.28
C ALA A 154 -5.85 -5.24 -1.53
N GLY A 155 -5.57 -3.97 -1.82
CA GLY A 155 -5.96 -3.30 -3.08
C GLY A 155 -5.42 -3.99 -4.31
N CYS A 156 -4.08 -4.11 -4.39
CA CYS A 156 -3.41 -4.81 -5.48
C CYS A 156 -3.91 -6.26 -5.62
N HIS A 157 -4.10 -6.95 -4.49
CA HIS A 157 -4.36 -8.39 -4.47
C HIS A 157 -5.84 -8.81 -4.48
N GLN A 158 -6.82 -7.89 -4.43
CA GLN A 158 -8.23 -8.25 -4.73
C GLN A 158 -9.21 -7.10 -4.71
N LEU A 159 -8.99 -6.11 -3.83
CA LEU A 159 -10.03 -5.16 -3.47
C LEU A 159 -10.30 -4.16 -4.59
N SER A 160 -9.30 -3.85 -5.43
CA SER A 160 -9.43 -2.81 -6.44
C SER A 160 -9.81 -3.30 -7.84
N ALA A 161 -9.93 -4.61 -8.07
CA ALA A 161 -10.14 -5.17 -9.41
C ALA A 161 -11.39 -4.61 -10.10
N GLY A 162 -11.19 -3.80 -11.15
CA GLY A 162 -12.27 -3.17 -11.92
C GLY A 162 -12.86 -1.91 -11.31
N ASP A 163 -12.29 -1.38 -10.22
CA ASP A 163 -12.78 -0.16 -9.61
C ASP A 163 -12.54 1.06 -10.51
N SER A 164 -13.55 1.93 -10.55
CA SER A 164 -13.39 3.28 -11.10
C SER A 164 -12.48 4.09 -10.18
N LEU A 165 -11.46 4.69 -10.77
CA LEU A 165 -10.50 5.56 -10.10
C LEU A 165 -10.70 7.04 -10.46
N GLY A 166 -11.83 7.39 -11.09
CA GLY A 166 -12.08 8.74 -11.62
C GLY A 166 -11.21 9.06 -12.84
N ASN A 167 -11.44 10.22 -13.46
CA ASN A 167 -10.72 10.65 -14.67
C ASN A 167 -10.71 9.64 -15.84
N ASN A 168 -11.78 8.83 -15.98
CA ASN A 168 -11.87 7.71 -16.94
C ASN A 168 -10.79 6.62 -16.77
N VAL A 169 -10.19 6.53 -15.58
CA VAL A 169 -9.23 5.48 -15.23
C VAL A 169 -9.96 4.37 -14.48
N THR A 170 -9.68 3.12 -14.86
CA THR A 170 -10.20 1.92 -14.18
C THR A 170 -9.03 1.04 -13.81
N TRP A 171 -9.03 0.51 -12.59
CA TRP A 171 -7.99 -0.43 -12.18
C TRP A 171 -8.10 -1.72 -13.00
N PRO A 172 -6.97 -2.31 -13.43
CA PRO A 172 -7.00 -3.51 -14.27
C PRO A 172 -7.82 -4.65 -13.65
N VAL A 173 -8.56 -5.36 -14.50
CA VAL A 173 -9.28 -6.57 -14.11
C VAL A 173 -8.43 -7.76 -14.52
N GLU A 174 -8.13 -8.62 -13.56
CA GLU A 174 -7.44 -9.89 -13.81
C GLU A 174 -8.42 -11.00 -14.21
N ASP A 175 -7.94 -11.96 -15.01
CA ASP A 175 -8.64 -13.23 -15.15
C ASP A 175 -8.80 -13.88 -13.76
N THR A 176 -9.94 -14.50 -13.53
CA THR A 176 -10.39 -15.10 -12.28
C THR A 176 -9.35 -15.96 -11.55
N ALA A 177 -8.38 -16.56 -12.26
CA ALA A 177 -7.29 -17.35 -11.67
C ALA A 177 -6.11 -16.51 -11.13
N LEU A 178 -5.88 -15.31 -11.65
CA LEU A 178 -4.79 -14.38 -11.27
C LEU A 178 -5.26 -13.20 -10.42
N ARG A 179 -6.56 -13.15 -10.10
CA ARG A 179 -7.16 -12.07 -9.29
C ARG A 179 -6.50 -11.83 -7.94
N PHE A 180 -5.87 -12.85 -7.36
CA PHE A 180 -5.17 -12.72 -6.07
C PHE A 180 -3.64 -12.71 -6.18
N VAL A 181 -3.04 -13.40 -7.16
CA VAL A 181 -1.58 -13.43 -7.34
C VAL A 181 -1.22 -12.90 -8.71
N HIS A 182 -0.26 -11.99 -8.77
CA HIS A 182 0.18 -11.42 -10.04
C HIS A 182 1.18 -12.29 -10.82
N VAL A 183 1.73 -13.31 -10.16
CA VAL A 183 2.66 -14.28 -10.75
C VAL A 183 2.29 -15.67 -10.25
N ARG A 184 2.00 -16.58 -11.17
CA ARG A 184 1.74 -17.99 -10.84
C ARG A 184 3.02 -18.78 -10.64
N GLU A 185 2.88 -19.95 -10.01
CA GLU A 185 3.99 -20.88 -9.78
C GLU A 185 4.62 -21.40 -11.09
N ASP A 186 3.88 -21.40 -12.20
CA ASP A 186 4.35 -21.74 -13.54
C ASP A 186 4.96 -20.55 -14.31
N GLY A 187 5.00 -19.37 -13.69
CA GLY A 187 5.59 -18.16 -14.26
C GLY A 187 4.64 -17.32 -15.12
N GLU A 188 3.36 -17.70 -15.23
CA GLU A 188 2.36 -16.86 -15.89
C GLU A 188 2.18 -15.53 -15.13
N LEU A 189 2.22 -14.42 -15.87
CA LEU A 189 2.07 -13.06 -15.36
C LEU A 189 0.65 -12.56 -15.56
N SER A 190 0.19 -11.71 -14.64
CA SER A 190 -1.14 -11.10 -14.69
C SER A 190 -1.22 -9.95 -15.69
N THR A 191 -2.44 -9.62 -16.12
CA THR A 191 -2.71 -8.55 -17.08
C THR A 191 -2.25 -7.20 -16.53
N ALA A 192 -2.45 -6.94 -15.24
CA ALA A 192 -1.95 -5.71 -14.62
C ALA A 192 -0.42 -5.58 -14.73
N LEU A 193 0.31 -6.69 -14.55
CA LEU A 193 1.77 -6.67 -14.73
C LEU A 193 2.15 -6.47 -16.19
N THR A 194 1.61 -7.26 -17.12
CA THR A 194 2.07 -7.23 -18.51
C THR A 194 1.69 -5.96 -19.25
N ASP A 195 0.51 -5.40 -18.96
CA ASP A 195 -0.06 -4.34 -19.78
C ASP A 195 0.13 -2.94 -19.18
N PHE A 196 0.36 -2.84 -17.86
CA PHE A 196 0.43 -1.57 -17.15
C PHE A 196 1.74 -1.36 -16.39
N PHE A 197 2.11 -2.29 -15.50
CA PHE A 197 3.21 -2.05 -14.55
C PHE A 197 4.60 -2.38 -15.09
N LEU A 198 4.79 -3.53 -15.76
CA LEU A 198 6.09 -3.90 -16.31
C LEU A 198 6.53 -2.96 -17.44
N PRO A 199 5.68 -2.56 -18.40
CA PRO A 199 6.07 -1.60 -19.43
C PRO A 199 6.51 -0.24 -18.85
N HIS A 200 5.79 0.26 -17.83
CA HIS A 200 6.19 1.50 -17.16
C HIS A 200 7.56 1.35 -16.47
N ARG A 201 7.79 0.23 -15.78
CA ARG A 201 9.07 -0.05 -15.11
C ARG A 201 10.24 -0.24 -16.09
N GLU A 202 9.98 -0.83 -17.25
CA GLU A 202 10.95 -0.91 -18.35
C GLU A 202 11.36 0.50 -18.78
N GLY A 203 10.39 1.38 -19.06
CA GLY A 203 10.66 2.78 -19.41
C GLY A 203 11.46 3.54 -18.34
N VAL A 204 11.11 3.38 -17.06
CA VAL A 204 11.87 3.97 -15.93
C VAL A 204 13.32 3.48 -15.90
N LEU A 205 13.55 2.19 -16.17
CA LEU A 205 14.89 1.62 -16.21
C LEU A 205 15.67 2.13 -17.43
N GLU A 206 15.05 2.22 -18.60
CA GLU A 206 15.66 2.76 -19.81
C GLU A 206 16.05 4.23 -19.64
N ASP A 207 15.16 5.05 -19.06
CA ASP A 207 15.42 6.46 -18.75
C ASP A 207 16.59 6.60 -17.76
N PHE A 208 16.62 5.76 -16.73
CA PHE A 208 17.73 5.73 -15.78
C PHE A 208 19.05 5.39 -16.47
N LEU A 209 19.07 4.36 -17.33
CA LEU A 209 20.27 3.96 -18.06
C LEU A 209 20.74 5.03 -19.04
N ALA A 210 19.81 5.67 -19.75
CA ALA A 210 20.11 6.76 -20.68
C ALA A 210 20.70 7.99 -19.95
N ALA A 211 20.14 8.34 -18.79
CA ALA A 211 20.63 9.44 -17.96
C ALA A 211 22.05 9.21 -17.39
N HIS A 212 22.52 7.96 -17.37
CA HIS A 212 23.83 7.57 -16.84
C HIS A 212 24.70 6.83 -17.87
N ALA A 213 24.43 7.01 -19.16
CA ALA A 213 25.15 6.36 -20.25
C ALA A 213 26.65 6.74 -20.34
N ASP A 214 27.05 7.80 -19.64
CA ASP A 214 28.44 8.27 -19.51
C ASP A 214 29.28 7.49 -18.49
N GLY A 215 28.67 6.51 -17.78
CA GLY A 215 29.36 5.69 -16.79
C GLY A 215 29.41 6.29 -15.38
N ASN A 216 28.70 7.39 -15.11
CA ASN A 216 28.57 7.95 -13.76
C ASN A 216 27.61 7.17 -12.82
N THR A 217 27.15 5.99 -13.21
CA THR A 217 26.23 5.13 -12.43
C THR A 217 26.78 4.66 -11.07
N CYS A 218 28.09 4.74 -10.87
CA CYS A 218 28.75 4.28 -9.65
C CYS A 218 29.54 5.40 -8.96
N SER A 219 28.88 6.52 -8.66
CA SER A 219 29.35 7.31 -7.53
C SER A 219 29.17 6.45 -6.29
N THR A 220 30.26 5.98 -5.68
CA THR A 220 30.21 5.43 -4.32
C THR A 220 29.43 6.43 -3.47
N PRO A 221 28.37 6.00 -2.76
CA PRO A 221 27.69 6.88 -1.82
C PRO A 221 28.76 7.51 -0.91
N THR A 222 28.94 8.83 -0.97
CA THR A 222 29.93 9.56 -0.14
C THR A 222 29.67 9.34 1.35
N THR A 223 28.50 8.83 1.67
CA THR A 223 28.20 8.08 2.88
C THR A 223 27.68 6.72 2.47
N SER A 224 28.41 5.62 2.75
CA SER A 224 27.73 4.39 3.19
C SER A 224 26.98 4.75 4.48
N ALA A 225 25.85 5.47 4.34
CA ALA A 225 24.75 5.20 5.21
C ALA A 225 24.46 3.73 4.93
N ALA A 226 24.94 2.85 5.81
CA ALA A 226 24.32 1.55 5.94
C ALA A 226 22.83 1.79 5.80
N LEU A 227 22.15 1.09 4.89
CA LEU A 227 20.68 1.03 4.85
C LEU A 227 20.25 1.09 6.30
N ALA A 228 19.64 2.22 6.69
CA ALA A 228 19.31 2.42 8.09
C ALA A 228 18.47 1.20 8.43
N VAL A 229 19.01 0.33 9.29
CA VAL A 229 18.22 -0.73 9.87
C VAL A 229 17.14 0.05 10.57
N GLU A 230 15.92 0.03 10.01
CA GLU A 230 14.75 0.57 10.67
C GLU A 230 14.86 0.15 12.12
N SER A 231 14.81 1.13 13.02
CA SER A 231 15.13 0.99 14.43
C SER A 231 14.64 -0.36 14.97
N ASP A 232 15.46 -1.00 15.81
CA ASP A 232 15.03 -2.21 16.51
C ASP A 232 13.89 -1.98 17.51
N GLU A 233 13.47 -0.73 17.67
CA GLU A 233 12.30 -0.35 18.43
C GLU A 233 11.02 -0.87 17.77
N ALA A 234 10.22 -1.60 18.56
CA ALA A 234 8.91 -2.04 18.15
C ALA A 234 8.03 -0.80 17.90
N VAL A 235 7.70 -0.53 16.64
CA VAL A 235 6.69 0.47 16.30
C VAL A 235 5.33 -0.18 16.58
N PRO A 236 4.49 0.37 17.47
CA PRO A 236 3.16 -0.16 17.72
C PRO A 236 2.37 -0.22 16.41
N THR A 237 2.10 -1.43 15.90
CA THR A 237 1.37 -1.61 14.65
C THR A 237 -0.12 -1.41 14.89
N LEU A 238 -0.77 -0.63 14.04
CA LEU A 238 -2.23 -0.52 14.02
C LEU A 238 -2.83 -1.76 13.35
N GLY A 239 -3.71 -2.48 14.03
CA GLY A 239 -4.31 -3.71 13.49
C GLY A 239 -3.32 -4.88 13.32
N GLY A 240 -3.75 -6.07 13.72
CA GLY A 240 -2.95 -7.30 13.64
C GLY A 240 -2.13 -7.61 14.89
N ALA A 241 -1.40 -8.74 14.84
CA ALA A 241 -0.63 -9.25 15.99
C ALA A 241 0.45 -8.23 16.39
N THR A 242 0.49 -7.87 17.68
CA THR A 242 1.56 -7.11 18.28
C THR A 242 2.91 -7.67 17.84
N THR A 243 3.80 -6.82 17.33
CA THR A 243 5.21 -7.15 17.17
C THR A 243 5.76 -7.53 18.55
N HIS A 244 5.93 -8.83 18.79
CA HIS A 244 6.57 -9.37 19.98
C HIS A 244 8.08 -9.39 19.81
#